data_AF-A0A7S2LUT8-F1
#
_entry.id   AF-A0A7S2LUT8-F1
#
_cell.length_a   1.000
_cell.length_b   1.000
_cell.length_c   1.000
_cell.angle_alpha   90.00
_cell.angle_beta   90.00
_cell.angle_gamma   90.00
#
_symmetry.space_group_name_H-M   'P 1'
#
loop_
_entity.id
_entity.type
_entity.pdbx_description
1 polymer ?
#
loop_
_entity_poly.entity_id
_entity_poly.type
_entity_poly.pdbx_seq_one_letter_code
_entity_poly.pdbx_strand_id
1 'polypeptide(L)'
;AQLTLAVHPVARCRGLGKRLCATCIDEAARRGYHGIRADPVVSTNTAAKRMFLACGFNHMGSLPRAFDHPEFGLVDVYALFQHVTPKEVGVPAASDAAAGEDGLQQRQQLLSQDPPRALQYRRRASAGLGGSSGDVAVTVGEEVDLEPRFNGSSCRAVLEGFSTDVPLPTGLQLDPATGAITGAAAHGAPPQAYRITATAVVDLTLQVEEDSAPSEAETLRCSRDDVRQPLCINEEFADQITQINDVRDMLPEPARTRAYGDWMIWMVHRVHLNDATLTKLEFTNMDMPPGHIEKRIAPKLMAAMKTNTHLEELTLSNANMCRAEAPVLAEALRVNTTLLELNLEANRLDSNAVRELALALHANPGTKLEHFRVSHQRQMGQFFGRPTEEAIGQMMERNETITKLGFECDDAHWRHLIDRALLRNNDYWRRRQQSPAEPDDVPPAEEKTLSHVLLQAPPTDAGRALFPEGSDHHAVLRMYLSEISKLPTTSQLQSFAKNMGKPVSYQAAAPLIRECRSSMLDASRGRTVVVIDAFGKHATGVLRDWSEANEHWAIEVWTDEQQRVIFRASKEPGFSISNAWAEWLGSGGK
;
A
#
# COMPACT_ATOMS: atom_id res chain seq x y z
N ALA A 1 -13.37 14.14 42.05
CA ALA A 1 -13.92 14.58 40.75
C ALA A 1 -14.53 13.40 39.99
N GLN A 2 -15.46 13.65 39.07
CA GLN A 2 -16.00 12.65 38.14
C GLN A 2 -15.49 12.94 36.72
N LEU A 3 -15.13 11.90 35.97
CA LEU A 3 -14.49 12.02 34.66
C LEU A 3 -15.27 11.26 33.59
N THR A 4 -15.72 12.00 32.57
CA THR A 4 -16.36 11.48 31.35
C THR A 4 -15.51 11.91 30.16
N LEU A 5 -15.17 10.98 29.27
CA LEU A 5 -14.32 11.25 28.11
C LEU A 5 -14.93 10.63 26.86
N ALA A 6 -15.00 11.42 25.78
CA ALA A 6 -15.38 10.96 24.45
C ALA A 6 -14.36 11.45 23.42
N VAL A 7 -14.01 10.59 22.46
CA VAL A 7 -13.13 10.93 21.34
C VAL A 7 -13.82 10.55 20.03
N HIS A 8 -13.92 11.51 19.12
CA HIS A 8 -14.54 11.33 17.81
C HIS A 8 -13.88 10.15 17.05
N PRO A 9 -14.64 9.27 16.36
CA PRO A 9 -14.10 8.07 15.71
C PRO A 9 -12.88 8.31 14.82
N VAL A 10 -12.89 9.39 14.03
CA VAL A 10 -11.81 9.79 13.11
C VAL A 10 -10.51 10.21 13.84
N ALA A 11 -10.63 10.60 15.11
CA ALA A 11 -9.52 11.07 15.94
C ALA A 11 -9.00 9.99 16.92
N ARG A 12 -9.58 8.78 16.89
CA ARG A 12 -9.13 7.65 17.71
C ARG A 12 -7.72 7.19 17.30
N CYS A 13 -7.07 6.41 18.17
CA CYS A 13 -5.71 5.87 17.97
C CYS A 13 -4.56 6.90 17.84
N ARG A 14 -4.83 8.19 18.04
CA ARG A 14 -3.81 9.26 18.15
C ARG A 14 -3.41 9.58 19.60
N GLY A 15 -3.83 8.73 20.54
CA GLY A 15 -3.61 8.89 21.99
C GLY A 15 -4.29 10.09 22.65
N LEU A 16 -5.22 10.75 21.96
CA LEU A 16 -5.96 11.91 22.48
C LEU A 16 -6.71 11.60 23.79
N GLY A 17 -7.32 10.43 23.92
CA GLY A 17 -8.02 10.04 25.15
C GLY A 17 -7.09 9.96 26.37
N LYS A 18 -5.84 9.50 26.19
CA LYS A 18 -4.84 9.47 27.27
C LYS A 18 -4.40 10.88 27.66
N ARG A 19 -4.17 11.75 26.67
CA ARG A 19 -3.80 13.16 26.92
C ARG A 19 -4.91 13.88 27.67
N LEU A 20 -6.16 13.74 27.23
CA LEU A 20 -7.32 14.31 27.91
C LEU A 20 -7.43 13.80 29.36
N CYS A 21 -7.28 12.49 29.57
CA CYS A 21 -7.31 11.90 30.91
C CYS A 21 -6.20 12.44 31.81
N ALA A 22 -4.95 12.52 31.33
CA ALA A 22 -3.82 13.06 32.08
C ALA A 22 -4.04 14.54 32.45
N THR A 23 -4.50 15.36 31.51
CA THR A 23 -4.84 16.76 31.77
C THR A 23 -5.94 16.89 32.83
N CYS A 24 -6.98 16.04 32.78
CA CYS A 24 -8.01 16.02 33.80
C CYS A 24 -7.47 15.61 35.19
N ILE A 25 -6.50 14.70 35.25
CA ILE A 25 -5.86 14.29 36.51
C ILE A 25 -5.05 15.45 37.11
N ASP A 26 -4.23 16.12 36.30
CA ASP A 26 -3.45 17.28 36.74
C ASP A 26 -4.34 18.47 37.16
N GLU A 27 -5.42 18.70 36.42
CA GLU A 27 -6.42 19.72 36.75
C GLU A 27 -7.05 19.43 38.12
N ALA A 28 -7.44 18.18 38.36
CA ALA A 28 -8.00 17.76 39.64
C ALA A 28 -7.00 17.89 40.79
N ALA A 29 -5.72 17.58 40.53
CA ALA A 29 -4.65 17.73 41.52
C ALA A 29 -4.47 19.18 41.96
N ARG A 30 -4.38 20.15 41.02
CA ARG A 30 -4.24 21.56 41.43
C ARG A 30 -5.55 22.26 41.80
N ARG A 31 -6.71 21.62 41.61
CA ARG A 31 -7.96 22.01 42.30
C ARG A 31 -8.11 21.41 43.71
N GLY A 32 -7.12 20.64 44.18
CA GLY A 32 -7.12 20.08 45.53
C GLY A 32 -7.98 18.82 45.71
N TYR A 33 -8.38 18.14 44.63
CA TYR A 33 -9.11 16.88 44.76
C TYR A 33 -8.18 15.73 45.12
N HIS A 34 -8.63 14.88 46.04
CA HIS A 34 -7.88 13.69 46.50
C HIS A 34 -8.13 12.41 45.69
N GLY A 35 -9.03 12.48 44.69
CA GLY A 35 -9.33 11.34 43.84
C GLY A 35 -10.33 11.63 42.73
N ILE A 36 -10.29 10.78 41.71
CA ILE A 36 -11.12 10.86 40.50
C ILE A 36 -11.78 9.51 40.24
N ARG A 37 -13.10 9.54 39.98
CA ARG A 37 -13.86 8.38 39.53
C ARG A 37 -14.19 8.56 38.06
N ALA A 38 -13.91 7.56 37.22
CA ALA A 38 -14.35 7.56 35.83
C ALA A 38 -15.80 7.07 35.72
N ASP A 39 -16.50 7.51 34.67
CA ASP A 39 -17.82 6.97 34.36
C ASP A 39 -17.77 5.45 34.14
N PRO A 40 -18.89 4.74 34.41
CA PRO A 40 -18.91 3.28 34.32
C PRO A 40 -18.57 2.80 32.90
N VAL A 41 -17.55 1.95 32.78
CA VAL A 41 -17.05 1.48 31.48
C VAL A 41 -17.60 0.07 31.19
N VAL A 42 -18.37 -0.07 30.11
CA VAL A 42 -18.89 -1.38 29.66
C VAL A 42 -17.75 -2.35 29.32
N SER A 43 -17.93 -3.64 29.61
CA SER A 43 -16.85 -4.63 29.52
C SER A 43 -16.33 -4.88 28.12
N THR A 44 -17.19 -4.67 27.12
CA THR A 44 -16.85 -4.76 25.68
C THR A 44 -15.96 -3.60 25.22
N ASN A 45 -15.98 -2.46 25.91
CA ASN A 45 -15.12 -1.31 25.61
C ASN A 45 -13.74 -1.48 26.25
N THR A 46 -13.02 -2.48 25.75
CA THR A 46 -11.65 -2.81 26.18
C THR A 46 -10.68 -1.66 25.96
N ALA A 47 -10.91 -0.80 24.96
CA ALA A 47 -10.11 0.38 24.67
C ALA A 47 -10.20 1.44 25.78
N ALA A 48 -11.41 1.81 26.22
CA ALA A 48 -11.60 2.77 27.31
C ALA A 48 -11.07 2.22 28.64
N LYS A 49 -11.31 0.94 28.94
CA LYS A 49 -10.77 0.28 30.13
C LYS A 49 -9.24 0.36 30.16
N ARG A 50 -8.57 -0.05 29.07
CA ARG A 50 -7.10 0.00 28.96
C ARG A 50 -6.56 1.42 29.09
N MET A 51 -7.26 2.41 28.52
CA MET A 51 -6.88 3.82 28.63
C MET A 51 -6.91 4.30 30.08
N PHE A 52 -8.01 4.09 30.81
CA PHE A 52 -8.12 4.53 32.21
C PHE A 52 -7.10 3.82 33.12
N LEU A 53 -6.92 2.51 32.96
CA LEU A 53 -5.89 1.77 33.70
C LEU A 53 -4.49 2.32 33.41
N ALA A 54 -4.18 2.66 32.15
CA ALA A 54 -2.90 3.26 31.78
C ALA A 54 -2.70 4.68 32.33
N CYS A 55 -3.78 5.39 32.70
CA CYS A 55 -3.70 6.70 33.33
C CYS A 55 -3.59 6.62 34.87
N GLY A 56 -3.58 5.41 35.44
CA GLY A 56 -3.44 5.19 36.88
C GLY A 56 -4.75 4.94 37.63
N PHE A 57 -5.87 4.71 36.92
CA PHE A 57 -7.11 4.27 37.57
C PHE A 57 -7.02 2.80 37.98
N ASN A 58 -7.51 2.50 39.18
CA ASN A 58 -7.67 1.16 39.71
C ASN A 58 -9.08 0.64 39.43
N HIS A 59 -9.17 -0.66 39.14
CA HIS A 59 -10.44 -1.35 39.02
C HIS A 59 -11.00 -1.66 40.41
N MET A 60 -12.10 -1.00 40.78
CA MET A 60 -12.72 -1.13 42.10
C MET A 60 -13.70 -2.32 42.17
N GLY A 61 -14.29 -2.68 41.03
CA GLY A 61 -15.25 -3.78 40.94
C GLY A 61 -16.03 -3.77 39.63
N SER A 62 -16.66 -4.91 39.34
CA SER A 62 -17.52 -5.12 38.19
C SER A 62 -18.97 -5.33 38.62
N LEU A 63 -19.90 -4.64 37.97
CA LEU A 63 -21.33 -4.88 38.09
C LEU A 63 -21.73 -5.84 36.97
N PRO A 64 -22.05 -7.11 37.28
CA PRO A 64 -22.33 -8.10 36.25
C PRO A 64 -23.68 -7.81 35.56
N ARG A 65 -23.74 -7.96 34.24
CA ARG A 65 -24.98 -7.78 33.43
C ARG A 65 -25.69 -6.44 33.68
N ALA A 66 -24.94 -5.37 33.90
CA ALA A 66 -25.47 -4.07 34.30
C ALA A 66 -25.79 -3.13 33.11
N PHE A 67 -25.41 -3.50 31.89
CA PHE A 67 -25.67 -2.71 30.68
C PHE A 67 -26.14 -3.59 29.52
N ASP A 68 -27.17 -3.16 28.80
CA ASP A 68 -27.70 -3.87 27.64
C ASP A 68 -27.05 -3.38 26.34
N HIS A 69 -26.12 -4.18 25.78
CA HIS A 69 -25.35 -3.83 24.59
C HIS A 69 -26.06 -4.29 23.31
N PRO A 70 -26.19 -3.44 22.28
CA PRO A 70 -26.99 -3.73 21.08
C PRO A 70 -26.53 -4.98 20.30
N GLU A 71 -25.24 -5.33 20.38
CA GLU A 71 -24.65 -6.50 19.69
C GLU A 71 -24.37 -7.69 20.61
N PHE A 72 -24.16 -7.46 21.92
CA PHE A 72 -23.63 -8.48 22.85
C PHE A 72 -24.59 -8.80 24.01
N GLY A 73 -25.78 -8.19 24.03
CA GLY A 73 -26.77 -8.36 25.10
C GLY A 73 -26.30 -7.79 26.45
N LEU A 74 -26.75 -8.40 27.55
CA LEU A 74 -26.39 -7.94 28.90
C LEU A 74 -24.90 -8.16 29.20
N VAL A 75 -24.16 -7.06 29.32
CA VAL A 75 -22.71 -7.02 29.58
C VAL A 75 -22.40 -6.34 30.91
N ASP A 76 -21.23 -6.68 31.45
CA ASP A 76 -20.75 -6.14 32.72
C ASP A 76 -20.27 -4.69 32.58
N VAL A 77 -20.25 -3.96 33.70
CA VAL A 77 -19.75 -2.58 33.76
C VAL A 77 -18.70 -2.46 34.84
N TYR A 78 -17.59 -1.79 34.53
CA TYR A 78 -16.45 -1.60 35.41
C TYR A 78 -16.48 -0.23 36.11
N ALA A 79 -16.28 -0.24 37.42
CA ALA A 79 -16.06 0.95 38.23
C ALA A 79 -14.55 1.21 38.40
N LEU A 80 -14.11 2.42 38.03
CA LEU A 80 -12.69 2.79 38.01
C LEU A 80 -12.44 4.04 38.88
N PHE A 81 -11.39 4.00 39.69
CA PHE A 81 -11.03 5.10 40.59
C PHE A 81 -9.51 5.29 40.69
N GLN A 82 -9.07 6.55 40.73
CA GLN A 82 -7.67 6.93 40.92
C GLN A 82 -7.53 7.87 42.11
N HIS A 83 -6.56 7.59 42.99
CA HIS A 83 -6.13 8.57 43.99
C HIS A 83 -5.25 9.64 43.34
N VAL A 84 -5.49 10.90 43.71
CA VAL A 84 -4.73 12.04 43.20
C VAL A 84 -4.15 12.79 44.39
N THR A 85 -2.86 13.12 44.31
CA THR A 85 -2.19 13.92 45.34
C THR A 85 -2.38 15.40 45.01
N PRO A 86 -2.99 16.20 45.88
CA PRO A 86 -3.09 17.64 45.69
C PRO A 86 -1.70 18.27 45.49
N LYS A 87 -1.55 19.17 44.52
CA LYS A 87 -0.34 20.00 44.41
C LYS A 87 -0.48 21.16 45.38
N GLU A 88 0.38 21.24 46.39
CA GLU A 88 0.41 22.39 47.31
C GLU A 88 0.78 23.66 46.53
N VAL A 89 -0.05 24.69 46.67
CA VAL A 89 0.23 26.02 46.14
C VAL A 89 1.34 26.63 47.00
N GLY A 90 2.57 26.61 46.50
CA GLY A 90 3.71 27.21 47.20
C GLY A 90 3.51 28.70 47.41
N VAL A 91 3.44 29.12 48.68
CA VAL A 91 3.77 30.49 49.09
C VAL A 91 5.27 30.67 48.85
N PRO A 92 5.74 31.73 48.17
CA PRO A 92 7.16 31.87 47.85
C PRO A 92 7.96 32.11 49.13
N ALA A 93 8.92 31.24 49.40
CA ALA A 93 9.94 31.42 50.43
C ALA A 93 10.96 32.46 49.95
N ALA A 94 11.25 33.43 50.80
CA ALA A 94 12.23 34.49 50.57
C ALA A 94 13.66 33.96 50.71
N SER A 95 14.34 33.72 49.59
CA SER A 95 15.80 33.84 49.47
C SER A 95 16.19 33.70 48.01
N ASP A 96 16.55 34.82 47.39
CA ASP A 96 17.64 34.95 46.39
C ASP A 96 17.45 36.28 45.66
N ALA A 97 17.71 37.36 46.42
CA ALA A 97 17.97 38.67 45.87
C ALA A 97 19.44 38.72 45.42
N ALA A 98 19.71 38.49 44.14
CA ALA A 98 20.81 39.12 43.37
C ALA A 98 20.96 38.48 41.98
N ALA A 99 20.32 39.06 40.95
CA ALA A 99 20.88 39.16 39.60
C ALA A 99 19.91 39.94 38.66
N GLY A 100 20.26 41.19 38.37
CA GLY A 100 20.01 41.87 37.08
C GLY A 100 18.60 42.35 36.76
N GLU A 101 18.35 43.65 36.96
CA GLU A 101 17.13 44.38 36.57
C GLU A 101 16.88 44.49 35.04
N ASP A 102 17.79 44.03 34.18
CA ASP A 102 17.64 44.12 32.72
C ASP A 102 16.77 43.01 32.09
N GLY A 103 16.51 41.91 32.81
CA GLY A 103 15.69 40.79 32.31
C GLY A 103 14.17 41.01 32.42
N LEU A 104 13.73 41.98 33.24
CA LEU A 104 12.31 42.23 33.54
C LEU A 104 11.66 43.16 32.51
N GLN A 105 12.38 44.14 31.96
CA GLN A 105 11.82 45.04 30.94
C GLN A 105 11.62 44.35 29.59
N GLN A 106 12.49 43.40 29.21
CA GLN A 106 12.39 42.70 27.93
C GLN A 106 11.32 41.58 27.94
N ARG A 107 10.98 41.03 29.12
CA ARG A 107 9.88 40.06 29.31
C ARG A 107 8.51 40.71 29.40
N GLN A 108 8.42 41.96 29.87
CA GLN A 108 7.17 42.70 30.00
C GLN A 108 6.67 43.29 28.66
N GLN A 109 7.52 43.37 27.64
CA GLN A 109 7.17 43.87 26.29
C GLN A 109 6.68 42.78 25.31
N LEU A 110 6.88 41.49 25.59
CA LEU A 110 6.50 40.37 24.71
C LEU A 110 5.18 39.68 25.09
N LEU A 111 4.57 40.04 26.22
CA LEU A 111 3.27 39.49 26.68
C LEU A 111 2.06 40.39 26.30
N SER A 112 2.27 41.44 25.50
CA SER A 112 1.21 42.40 25.13
C SER A 112 0.74 42.32 23.68
N GLN A 113 0.95 41.19 22.99
CA GLN A 113 0.49 41.01 21.61
C GLN A 113 -0.33 39.73 21.46
N ASP A 114 -1.51 39.72 22.10
CA ASP A 114 -2.71 39.07 21.57
C ASP A 114 -3.94 39.64 22.30
N PRO A 115 -4.95 40.19 21.61
CA PRO A 115 -6.10 40.77 22.29
C PRO A 115 -6.98 39.67 22.90
N PRO A 116 -7.47 39.81 24.15
CA PRO A 116 -8.48 38.91 24.68
C PRO A 116 -9.77 39.06 23.86
N ARG A 117 -10.44 37.94 23.56
CA ARG A 117 -11.80 37.94 22.97
C ARG A 117 -12.71 38.79 23.87
N ALA A 118 -13.06 39.98 23.41
CA ALA A 118 -13.69 41.00 24.24
C ALA A 118 -15.17 40.66 24.56
N LEU A 119 -15.49 40.56 25.86
CA LEU A 119 -16.86 40.59 26.37
C LEU A 119 -17.38 42.02 26.25
N GLN A 120 -18.48 42.24 25.52
CA GLN A 120 -19.03 43.58 25.30
C GLN A 120 -20.42 43.70 25.95
N TYR A 121 -20.66 44.82 26.64
CA TYR A 121 -21.96 45.19 27.22
C TYR A 121 -22.62 46.27 26.36
N ARG A 122 -23.93 46.15 26.10
CA ARG A 122 -24.69 47.16 25.35
C ARG A 122 -26.03 47.45 26.03
N ARG A 123 -26.49 48.72 25.97
CA ARG A 123 -27.84 49.10 26.39
C ARG A 123 -28.88 48.42 25.52
N ARG A 124 -29.92 47.87 26.15
CA ARG A 124 -31.07 47.27 25.48
C ARG A 124 -31.94 48.37 24.85
N ALA A 125 -31.53 48.91 23.70
CA ALA A 125 -32.25 50.01 23.06
C ALA A 125 -33.47 49.50 22.29
N SER A 126 -34.63 50.08 22.59
CA SER A 126 -35.71 50.23 21.62
C SER A 126 -35.15 50.87 20.34
N ALA A 127 -35.39 50.20 19.22
CA ALA A 127 -35.10 50.57 17.83
C ALA A 127 -34.35 51.90 17.59
N GLY A 128 -33.05 51.82 17.28
CA GLY A 128 -32.34 52.93 16.61
C GLY A 128 -30.83 53.01 16.86
N LEU A 129 -30.07 52.78 15.79
CA LEU A 129 -28.70 53.27 15.52
C LEU A 129 -27.50 52.67 16.30
N GLY A 130 -26.42 52.51 15.55
CA GLY A 130 -25.16 51.88 15.96
C GLY A 130 -24.32 52.78 16.85
N GLY A 131 -23.63 52.15 17.81
CA GLY A 131 -22.54 52.73 18.57
C GLY A 131 -21.44 51.68 18.73
N SER A 132 -20.22 52.06 18.35
CA SER A 132 -18.99 51.27 18.46
C SER A 132 -18.52 51.13 19.91
N SER A 133 -17.65 50.16 20.15
CA SER A 133 -17.02 49.81 21.42
C SER A 133 -16.38 50.97 22.18
N GLY A 134 -16.48 50.93 23.51
CA GLY A 134 -15.64 51.71 24.44
C GLY A 134 -16.42 52.79 25.17
N ASP A 135 -16.56 52.62 26.49
CA ASP A 135 -17.12 53.53 27.50
C ASP A 135 -18.64 53.74 27.51
N VAL A 136 -19.31 53.10 28.49
CA VAL A 136 -20.74 53.31 28.80
C VAL A 136 -20.85 54.35 29.90
N ALA A 137 -21.30 55.56 29.55
CA ALA A 137 -21.64 56.60 30.53
C ALA A 137 -23.07 56.36 31.10
N VAL A 138 -23.20 56.42 32.42
CA VAL A 138 -24.48 56.29 33.15
C VAL A 138 -24.79 57.59 33.87
N THR A 139 -25.99 58.13 33.68
CA THR A 139 -26.46 59.35 34.35
C THR A 139 -27.16 58.99 35.67
N VAL A 140 -26.90 59.75 36.73
CA VAL A 140 -27.53 59.52 38.04
C VAL A 140 -29.06 59.66 37.92
N GLY A 141 -29.80 58.64 38.38
CA GLY A 141 -31.27 58.57 38.31
C GLY A 141 -31.86 57.98 37.02
N GLU A 142 -31.04 57.60 36.03
CA GLU A 142 -31.49 56.90 34.82
C GLU A 142 -31.57 55.38 35.06
N GLU A 143 -32.66 54.74 34.60
CA GLU A 143 -32.81 53.28 34.69
C GLU A 143 -31.96 52.61 33.59
N VAL A 144 -31.02 51.77 34.02
CA VAL A 144 -30.03 51.13 33.14
C VAL A 144 -30.37 49.64 33.00
N ASP A 145 -30.37 49.14 31.75
CA ASP A 145 -30.48 47.71 31.40
C ASP A 145 -29.39 47.36 30.38
N LEU A 146 -28.34 46.67 30.84
CA LEU A 146 -27.15 46.31 30.06
C LEU A 146 -26.99 44.80 29.97
N GLU A 147 -26.92 44.26 28.74
CA GLU A 147 -26.75 42.81 28.50
C GLU A 147 -25.36 42.46 27.92
N PRO A 148 -24.76 41.33 28.33
CA PRO A 148 -23.50 40.83 27.77
C PRO A 148 -23.71 40.17 26.40
N ARG A 149 -22.82 40.44 25.43
CA ARG A 149 -22.76 39.75 24.13
C ARG A 149 -21.39 39.14 23.85
N PHE A 150 -21.41 37.95 23.24
CA PHE A 150 -20.22 37.20 22.80
C PHE A 150 -20.09 37.27 21.28
N ASN A 151 -18.95 37.72 20.76
CA ASN A 151 -18.67 37.73 19.32
C ASN A 151 -18.15 36.35 18.89
N GLY A 152 -18.94 35.60 18.12
CA GLY A 152 -18.53 34.34 17.50
C GLY A 152 -19.67 33.32 17.41
N SER A 153 -19.93 32.82 16.20
CA SER A 153 -20.97 31.85 15.87
C SER A 153 -20.73 30.47 16.51
N SER A 154 -21.82 29.92 17.07
CA SER A 154 -22.04 28.55 17.55
C SER A 154 -21.15 28.02 18.69
N CYS A 155 -21.27 28.63 19.87
CA CYS A 155 -21.05 27.91 21.14
C CYS A 155 -22.24 28.15 22.06
N ARG A 156 -23.11 27.14 22.20
CA ARG A 156 -24.19 27.14 23.20
C ARG A 156 -23.60 26.72 24.55
N ALA A 157 -22.71 27.53 25.09
CA ALA A 157 -22.17 27.32 26.43
C ALA A 157 -23.21 27.82 27.47
N VAL A 158 -23.63 26.94 28.37
CA VAL A 158 -24.41 27.32 29.55
C VAL A 158 -23.42 27.91 30.55
N LEU A 159 -23.58 29.20 30.88
CA LEU A 159 -22.72 29.94 31.81
C LEU A 159 -23.25 29.72 33.24
N GLU A 160 -22.37 29.40 34.19
CA GLU A 160 -22.78 29.17 35.60
C GLU A 160 -22.79 30.46 36.44
N GLY A 161 -22.16 31.55 35.96
CA GLY A 161 -22.47 32.88 36.44
C GLY A 161 -21.42 33.97 36.24
N PHE A 162 -21.81 35.19 36.58
CA PHE A 162 -21.04 36.43 36.41
C PHE A 162 -20.69 37.07 37.77
N SER A 163 -19.46 37.55 37.90
CA SER A 163 -19.00 38.29 39.08
C SER A 163 -18.19 39.54 38.70
N THR A 164 -18.17 40.53 39.61
CA THR A 164 -17.39 41.76 39.49
C THR A 164 -16.23 41.75 40.47
N ASP A 165 -15.12 42.40 40.09
CA ASP A 165 -13.93 42.60 40.92
C ASP A 165 -14.12 43.67 42.01
N VAL A 166 -14.94 44.68 41.75
CA VAL A 166 -15.27 45.80 42.65
C VAL A 166 -16.80 45.95 42.75
N PRO A 167 -17.39 46.20 43.94
CA PRO A 167 -18.83 46.38 44.08
C PRO A 167 -19.34 47.55 43.23
N LEU A 168 -20.45 47.32 42.52
CA LEU A 168 -21.10 48.33 41.68
C LEU A 168 -21.63 49.52 42.51
N PRO A 169 -21.75 50.72 41.92
CA PRO A 169 -22.29 51.90 42.61
C PRO A 169 -23.70 51.65 43.18
N THR A 170 -24.00 52.27 44.32
CA THR A 170 -25.26 52.10 45.03
C THR A 170 -26.47 52.34 44.11
N GLY A 171 -27.29 51.31 43.90
CA GLY A 171 -28.48 51.34 43.04
C GLY A 171 -28.37 50.52 41.75
N LEU A 172 -27.18 50.01 41.40
CA LEU A 172 -26.97 49.06 40.29
C LEU A 172 -26.69 47.65 40.82
N GLN A 173 -27.28 46.63 40.20
CA GLN A 173 -27.13 45.22 40.56
C GLN A 173 -26.74 44.39 39.34
N LEU A 174 -25.80 43.47 39.53
CA LEU A 174 -25.45 42.45 38.54
C LEU A 174 -26.25 41.19 38.83
N ASP A 175 -27.02 40.70 37.86
CA ASP A 175 -27.64 39.39 37.95
C ASP A 175 -26.57 38.31 37.70
N PRO A 176 -26.25 37.47 38.69
CA PRO A 176 -25.22 36.45 38.57
C PRO A 176 -25.57 35.36 37.55
N ALA A 177 -26.85 35.13 37.21
CA ALA A 177 -27.25 34.08 36.28
C ALA A 177 -27.22 34.54 34.80
N THR A 178 -27.62 35.78 34.53
CA THR A 178 -27.74 36.31 33.17
C THR A 178 -26.58 37.24 32.79
N GLY A 179 -25.86 37.75 33.78
CA GLY A 179 -24.79 38.74 33.60
C GLY A 179 -25.29 40.13 33.28
N ALA A 180 -26.61 40.38 33.33
CA ALA A 180 -27.20 41.69 33.07
C ALA A 180 -26.97 42.63 34.26
N ILE A 181 -26.69 43.91 33.96
CA ILE A 181 -26.59 44.97 34.99
C ILE A 181 -27.84 45.83 34.91
N THR A 182 -28.62 45.85 35.98
CA THR A 182 -29.89 46.57 36.06
C THR A 182 -29.99 47.49 37.27
N GLY A 183 -30.81 48.53 37.17
CA GLY A 183 -31.11 49.47 38.26
C GLY A 183 -30.79 50.93 37.92
N ALA A 184 -30.92 51.82 38.91
CA ALA A 184 -30.69 53.25 38.75
C ALA A 184 -29.63 53.72 39.74
N ALA A 185 -28.54 54.31 39.24
CA ALA A 185 -27.45 54.81 40.08
C ALA A 185 -27.94 55.97 40.96
N ALA A 186 -27.83 55.84 42.28
CA ALA A 186 -28.37 56.81 43.23
C ALA A 186 -27.47 58.03 43.46
N HIS A 187 -26.16 57.92 43.23
CA HIS A 187 -25.18 58.99 43.44
C HIS A 187 -24.08 58.96 42.36
N GLY A 188 -23.52 60.12 42.02
CA GLY A 188 -22.39 60.21 41.08
C GLY A 188 -21.09 59.76 41.73
N ALA A 189 -20.32 58.91 41.04
CA ALA A 189 -19.01 58.43 41.46
C ALA A 189 -17.93 58.81 40.42
N PRO A 190 -16.65 58.97 40.82
CA PRO A 190 -15.56 59.21 39.87
C PRO A 190 -15.37 58.01 38.91
N PRO A 191 -14.80 58.22 37.71
CA PRO A 191 -14.63 57.17 36.71
C PRO A 191 -13.79 56.00 37.25
N GLN A 192 -14.36 54.80 37.27
CA GLN A 192 -13.70 53.59 37.77
C GLN A 192 -13.87 52.45 36.76
N ALA A 193 -12.80 51.71 36.52
CA ALA A 193 -12.82 50.54 35.65
C ALA A 193 -13.25 49.30 36.46
N TYR A 194 -14.22 48.55 35.94
CA TYR A 194 -14.72 47.31 36.53
C TYR A 194 -14.38 46.13 35.61
N ARG A 195 -13.87 45.04 36.17
CA ARG A 195 -13.61 43.78 35.46
C ARG A 195 -14.69 42.75 35.80
N ILE A 196 -15.53 42.42 34.81
CA ILE A 196 -16.58 41.41 34.93
C ILE A 196 -16.05 40.08 34.40
N THR A 197 -16.14 39.02 35.21
CA THR A 197 -15.66 37.67 34.87
C THR A 197 -16.84 36.74 34.66
N ALA A 198 -16.92 36.09 33.49
CA ALA A 198 -17.91 35.07 33.19
C ALA A 198 -17.28 33.67 33.30
N THR A 199 -17.91 32.78 34.08
CA THR A 199 -17.38 31.43 34.33
C THR A 199 -18.14 30.41 33.46
N ALA A 200 -17.44 29.73 32.55
CA ALA A 200 -18.01 28.68 31.69
C ALA A 200 -17.36 27.31 31.99
N VAL A 201 -18.16 26.23 31.91
CA VAL A 201 -17.64 24.87 31.79
C VAL A 201 -17.11 24.70 30.36
N VAL A 202 -15.79 24.59 30.22
CA VAL A 202 -15.15 24.50 28.89
C VAL A 202 -15.20 23.05 28.39
N ASP A 203 -16.09 22.78 27.44
CA ASP A 203 -15.86 21.74 26.44
C ASP A 203 -14.77 22.25 25.47
N LEU A 204 -13.63 21.57 25.46
CA LEU A 204 -12.49 21.92 24.63
C LEU A 204 -12.77 21.53 23.17
N THR A 205 -12.96 22.53 22.31
CA THR A 205 -12.99 22.33 20.85
C THR A 205 -11.67 22.84 20.27
N LEU A 206 -10.85 21.95 19.70
CA LEU A 206 -9.60 22.29 19.03
C LEU A 206 -9.85 22.47 17.53
N GLN A 207 -9.47 23.62 16.98
CA GLN A 207 -9.24 23.83 15.54
C GLN A 207 -7.75 23.60 15.23
N VAL A 208 -7.45 22.96 14.11
CA VAL A 208 -6.09 22.71 13.59
C VAL A 208 -5.86 23.67 12.42
N GLU A 209 -4.79 24.43 12.46
CA GLU A 209 -4.15 25.05 11.29
C GLU A 209 -2.62 24.79 11.34
N GLU A 210 -2.01 24.71 10.15
CA GLU A 210 -0.67 24.18 9.87
C GLU A 210 0.49 25.18 10.05
N ASP A 211 1.69 24.59 10.17
CA ASP A 211 3.05 25.12 10.02
C ASP A 211 3.67 26.02 11.12
N SER A 212 4.53 25.42 11.96
CA SER A 212 6.00 25.41 11.72
C SER A 212 6.78 24.80 12.92
N ALA A 213 7.61 23.81 12.62
CA ALA A 213 8.75 23.20 13.36
C ALA A 213 8.61 22.75 14.85
N PRO A 214 9.08 21.54 15.23
CA PRO A 214 8.86 20.96 16.56
C PRO A 214 10.01 21.21 17.54
N SER A 215 9.70 21.55 18.80
CA SER A 215 10.58 21.27 19.94
C SER A 215 10.04 20.07 20.72
N GLU A 216 10.78 18.98 20.62
CA GLU A 216 11.06 17.92 21.59
C GLU A 216 10.01 17.45 22.62
N ALA A 217 9.81 16.12 22.56
CA ALA A 217 9.41 15.19 23.61
C ALA A 217 7.96 15.26 24.14
N GLU A 218 7.13 14.30 23.69
CA GLU A 218 6.68 13.24 24.59
C GLU A 218 5.98 12.08 23.85
N THR A 219 6.62 10.92 23.97
CA THR A 219 6.28 9.57 23.49
C THR A 219 4.81 9.15 23.63
N LEU A 220 4.15 8.98 22.50
CA LEU A 220 2.88 8.25 22.36
C LEU A 220 3.12 6.74 22.30
N ARG A 221 3.02 6.07 23.46
CA ARG A 221 2.98 4.60 23.54
C ARG A 221 1.61 4.06 23.12
N CYS A 222 1.56 3.43 21.96
CA CYS A 222 0.54 2.45 21.58
C CYS A 222 0.53 1.29 22.59
N SER A 223 -0.65 0.89 23.08
CA SER A 223 -0.85 -0.19 24.07
C SER A 223 -0.73 -1.56 23.36
N ARG A 224 0.33 -2.35 23.60
CA ARG A 224 0.58 -3.37 24.65
C ARG A 224 -0.18 -4.69 24.46
N ASP A 225 0.50 -5.68 23.88
CA ASP A 225 0.75 -7.02 24.45
C ASP A 225 1.79 -7.76 23.57
N ASP A 226 3.06 -7.48 23.84
CA ASP A 226 4.24 -8.29 23.53
C ASP A 226 5.37 -7.54 24.26
N VAL A 227 5.99 -8.14 25.28
CA VAL A 227 7.22 -7.58 25.86
C VAL A 227 8.34 -7.84 24.85
N ARG A 228 8.31 -7.15 23.72
CA ARG A 228 9.43 -7.03 22.79
C ARG A 228 10.30 -5.90 23.32
N GLN A 229 11.61 -6.17 23.41
CA GLN A 229 12.59 -5.21 23.90
C GLN A 229 12.53 -3.93 23.05
N PRO A 230 12.70 -2.73 23.63
CA PRO A 230 12.83 -1.51 22.85
C PRO A 230 13.94 -1.68 21.82
N LEU A 231 13.72 -1.22 20.58
CA LEU A 231 14.75 -1.21 19.54
C LEU A 231 16.01 -0.55 20.13
N CYS A 232 17.09 -1.32 20.31
CA CYS A 232 18.37 -0.76 20.67
C CYS A 232 19.04 -0.30 19.38
N ILE A 233 19.08 1.01 19.19
CA ILE A 233 19.80 1.67 18.10
C ILE A 233 21.00 2.38 18.74
N ASN A 234 22.19 2.09 18.25
CA ASN A 234 23.37 2.87 18.57
C ASN A 234 23.38 4.12 17.69
N GLU A 235 23.11 5.28 18.29
CA GLU A 235 23.04 6.56 17.56
C GLU A 235 24.35 6.90 16.84
N GLU A 236 25.52 6.62 17.43
CA GLU A 236 26.81 6.87 16.76
C GLU A 236 26.97 6.02 15.50
N PHE A 237 26.57 4.75 15.56
CA PHE A 237 26.60 3.85 14.42
C PHE A 237 25.62 4.30 13.34
N ALA A 238 24.38 4.65 13.74
CA ALA A 238 23.35 5.09 12.83
C ALA A 238 23.75 6.39 12.11
N ASP A 239 24.36 7.34 12.81
CA ASP A 239 24.84 8.59 12.24
C ASP A 239 26.01 8.35 11.26
N GLN A 240 26.97 7.51 11.63
CA GLN A 240 28.05 7.11 10.72
C GLN A 240 27.51 6.48 9.43
N ILE A 241 26.56 5.54 9.54
CA ILE A 241 25.92 4.92 8.38
C ILE A 241 25.23 5.97 7.52
N THR A 242 24.51 6.93 8.09
CA THR A 242 23.81 7.94 7.29
C THR A 242 24.72 8.90 6.52
N GLN A 243 26.00 9.03 6.90
CA GLN A 243 26.96 9.90 6.23
C GLN A 243 27.64 9.22 5.02
N ILE A 244 27.53 7.90 4.90
CA ILE A 244 28.12 7.13 3.80
C ILE A 244 27.31 7.38 2.52
N ASN A 245 28.03 7.61 1.41
CA ASN A 245 27.42 7.87 0.10
C ASN A 245 27.82 6.83 -0.98
N ASP A 246 28.75 5.93 -0.66
CA ASP A 246 29.18 4.85 -1.55
C ASP A 246 29.08 3.50 -0.81
N VAL A 247 28.58 2.47 -1.51
CA VAL A 247 28.45 1.10 -1.00
C VAL A 247 29.81 0.54 -0.56
N ARG A 248 30.92 0.95 -1.19
CA ARG A 248 32.28 0.47 -0.88
C ARG A 248 32.77 0.90 0.49
N ASP A 249 32.29 2.03 0.98
CA ASP A 249 32.66 2.60 2.27
C ASP A 249 31.77 2.09 3.41
N MET A 250 30.90 1.10 3.13
CA MET A 250 30.02 0.53 4.14
C MET A 250 30.79 -0.12 5.28
N LEU A 251 30.34 0.19 6.50
CA LEU A 251 30.80 -0.48 7.71
C LEU A 251 30.49 -1.99 7.64
N PRO A 252 31.26 -2.84 8.36
CA PRO A 252 30.97 -4.27 8.43
C PRO A 252 29.54 -4.54 8.94
N GLU A 253 28.93 -5.63 8.48
CA GLU A 253 27.57 -6.01 8.89
C GLU A 253 27.48 -6.08 10.43
N PRO A 254 26.59 -5.28 11.06
CA PRO A 254 26.42 -5.33 12.50
C PRO A 254 25.77 -6.65 12.90
N ALA A 255 26.05 -7.12 14.12
CA ALA A 255 25.45 -8.35 14.63
C ALA A 255 23.92 -8.25 14.64
N ARG A 256 23.23 -9.33 14.27
CA ARG A 256 21.77 -9.47 14.35
C ARG A 256 21.33 -9.62 15.81
N THR A 257 21.51 -8.56 16.59
CA THR A 257 21.14 -8.51 18.01
C THR A 257 19.61 -8.57 18.17
N ARG A 258 19.16 -8.88 19.38
CA ARG A 258 17.74 -9.18 19.69
C ARG A 258 16.75 -8.06 19.33
N ALA A 259 17.23 -6.83 19.09
CA ALA A 259 16.38 -5.69 18.74
C ALA A 259 16.52 -5.23 17.27
N TYR A 260 17.44 -5.79 16.50
CA TYR A 260 17.65 -5.57 15.05
C TYR A 260 17.84 -4.12 14.54
N GLY A 261 17.78 -3.08 15.39
CA GLY A 261 17.79 -1.67 14.99
C GLY A 261 18.98 -1.28 14.11
N ASP A 262 20.21 -1.50 14.60
CA ASP A 262 21.43 -1.19 13.85
C ASP A 262 21.50 -1.94 12.51
N TRP A 263 21.13 -3.22 12.51
CA TRP A 263 21.10 -4.05 11.32
C TRP A 263 20.08 -3.58 10.29
N MET A 264 18.89 -3.15 10.74
CA MET A 264 17.87 -2.57 9.87
C MET A 264 18.33 -1.27 9.23
N ILE A 265 18.95 -0.37 10.00
CA ILE A 265 19.52 0.88 9.47
C ILE A 265 20.60 0.59 8.43
N TRP A 266 21.50 -0.36 8.72
CA TRP A 266 22.52 -0.80 7.78
C TRP A 266 21.91 -1.34 6.48
N MET A 267 20.88 -2.20 6.57
CA MET A 267 20.23 -2.77 5.39
C MET A 267 19.48 -1.75 4.56
N VAL A 268 18.69 -0.89 5.20
CA VAL A 268 17.95 0.19 4.53
C VAL A 268 18.93 1.15 3.85
N HIS A 269 20.09 1.39 4.46
CA HIS A 269 21.11 2.23 3.83
C HIS A 269 21.72 1.58 2.59
N ARG A 270 21.96 0.26 2.57
CA ARG A 270 22.39 -0.44 1.34
C ARG A 270 21.38 -0.33 0.21
N VAL A 271 20.08 -0.46 0.52
CA VAL A 271 19.01 -0.24 -0.47
C VAL A 271 19.06 1.19 -1.01
N HIS A 272 19.26 2.17 -0.13
CA HIS A 272 19.40 3.58 -0.50
C HIS A 272 20.60 3.86 -1.40
N LEU A 273 21.75 3.23 -1.13
CA LEU A 273 22.96 3.33 -1.95
C LEU A 273 22.90 2.51 -3.25
N ASN A 274 21.78 1.84 -3.51
CA ASN A 274 21.57 1.00 -4.70
C ASN A 274 22.62 -0.10 -4.84
N ASP A 275 22.89 -0.84 -3.76
CA ASP A 275 23.84 -1.95 -3.76
C ASP A 275 23.39 -3.08 -4.72
N ALA A 276 24.20 -3.33 -5.75
CA ALA A 276 23.94 -4.36 -6.76
C ALA A 276 23.93 -5.80 -6.22
N THR A 277 24.54 -6.03 -5.05
CA THR A 277 24.54 -7.35 -4.41
C THR A 277 23.26 -7.63 -3.62
N LEU A 278 22.45 -6.60 -3.34
CA LEU A 278 21.25 -6.71 -2.53
C LEU A 278 20.00 -6.82 -3.40
N THR A 279 19.67 -8.05 -3.79
CA THR A 279 18.48 -8.35 -4.60
C THR A 279 17.24 -8.68 -3.76
N LYS A 280 17.41 -9.05 -2.49
CA LYS A 280 16.33 -9.47 -1.60
C LYS A 280 16.43 -8.81 -0.24
N LEU A 281 15.33 -8.23 0.24
CA LEU A 281 15.20 -7.65 1.57
C LEU A 281 13.98 -8.24 2.28
N GLU A 282 14.22 -8.86 3.44
CA GLU A 282 13.19 -9.48 4.25
C GLU A 282 13.20 -8.94 5.68
N PHE A 283 12.10 -8.30 6.08
CA PHE A 283 11.81 -7.82 7.44
C PHE A 283 10.58 -8.50 8.06
N THR A 284 10.35 -9.78 7.72
CA THR A 284 9.24 -10.57 8.26
C THR A 284 9.27 -10.61 9.80
N ASN A 285 8.17 -10.21 10.44
CA ASN A 285 8.02 -10.13 11.90
C ASN A 285 8.98 -9.15 12.61
N MET A 286 9.67 -8.28 11.86
CA MET A 286 10.58 -7.26 12.41
C MET A 286 9.82 -5.95 12.53
N ASP A 287 9.54 -5.52 13.76
CA ASP A 287 8.75 -4.32 14.04
C ASP A 287 9.54 -3.06 13.66
N MET A 288 9.27 -2.49 12.48
CA MET A 288 9.87 -1.23 12.10
C MET A 288 9.34 -0.11 13.00
N PRO A 289 10.21 0.69 13.62
CA PRO A 289 9.77 1.86 14.37
C PRO A 289 9.02 2.82 13.44
N PRO A 290 7.94 3.45 13.93
CA PRO A 290 7.23 4.48 13.19
C PRO A 290 8.16 5.59 12.70
N GLY A 291 7.90 6.14 11.52
CA GLY A 291 8.79 7.15 10.91
C GLY A 291 9.01 8.44 11.71
N HIS A 292 8.11 8.78 12.64
CA HIS A 292 8.29 9.92 13.55
C HIS A 292 9.25 9.66 14.70
N ILE A 293 9.51 8.38 15.01
CA ILE A 293 10.49 7.94 16.00
C ILE A 293 11.83 7.72 15.31
N GLU A 294 11.82 7.02 14.18
CA GLU A 294 13.05 6.68 13.45
C GLU A 294 12.85 6.87 11.94
N LYS A 295 13.46 7.94 11.42
CA LYS A 295 13.37 8.32 10.00
C LYS A 295 14.28 7.47 9.11
N ARG A 296 15.33 6.86 9.67
CA ARG A 296 16.39 6.14 8.95
C ARG A 296 15.98 4.73 8.51
N ILE A 297 14.82 4.22 8.97
CA ILE A 297 14.31 2.88 8.62
C ILE A 297 13.15 2.97 7.62
N ALA A 298 11.89 2.99 8.04
CA ALA A 298 10.76 2.83 7.11
C ALA A 298 10.63 3.99 6.11
N PRO A 299 10.70 5.28 6.50
CA PRO A 299 10.62 6.39 5.54
C PRO A 299 11.76 6.37 4.52
N LYS A 300 13.00 6.14 4.99
CA LYS A 300 14.18 6.05 4.14
C LYS A 300 14.09 4.88 3.16
N LEU A 301 13.59 3.73 3.61
CA LEU A 301 13.38 2.55 2.76
C LEU A 301 12.38 2.84 1.64
N MET A 302 11.22 3.43 1.96
CA MET A 302 10.20 3.75 0.95
C MET A 302 10.73 4.75 -0.09
N ALA A 303 11.49 5.76 0.35
CA ALA A 303 12.11 6.73 -0.56
C ALA A 303 13.18 6.09 -1.46
N ALA A 304 13.99 5.18 -0.91
CA ALA A 304 15.04 4.47 -1.65
C ALA A 304 14.49 3.62 -2.80
N MET A 305 13.27 3.07 -2.67
CA MET A 305 12.65 2.25 -3.71
C MET A 305 12.43 3.00 -5.03
N LYS A 306 12.37 4.34 -5.00
CA LYS A 306 12.19 5.14 -6.22
C LYS A 306 13.43 5.13 -7.13
N THR A 307 14.63 5.06 -6.56
CA THR A 307 15.91 5.12 -7.29
C THR A 307 16.60 3.77 -7.38
N ASN A 308 16.18 2.78 -6.58
CA ASN A 308 16.80 1.47 -6.56
C ASN A 308 16.48 0.67 -7.84
N THR A 309 17.51 0.05 -8.41
CA THR A 309 17.45 -0.71 -9.67
C THR A 309 17.86 -2.18 -9.52
N HIS A 310 18.10 -2.66 -8.30
CA HIS A 310 18.66 -3.99 -8.05
C HIS A 310 17.80 -4.85 -7.14
N LEU A 311 16.97 -4.25 -6.28
CA LEU A 311 16.09 -4.97 -5.38
C LEU A 311 14.91 -5.56 -6.17
N GLU A 312 14.80 -6.89 -6.12
CA GLU A 312 13.80 -7.70 -6.79
C GLU A 312 12.71 -8.18 -5.80
N GLU A 313 13.07 -8.47 -4.56
CA GLU A 313 12.13 -8.99 -3.54
C GLU A 313 12.15 -8.12 -2.28
N LEU A 314 10.99 -7.53 -1.95
CA LEU A 314 10.78 -6.75 -0.73
C LEU A 314 9.64 -7.35 0.10
N THR A 315 10.01 -7.99 1.22
CA THR A 315 9.08 -8.62 2.13
C THR A 315 9.04 -7.89 3.46
N LEU A 316 7.90 -7.27 3.76
CA LEU A 316 7.64 -6.50 4.98
C LEU A 316 6.44 -7.06 5.75
N SER A 317 6.26 -8.39 5.74
CA SER A 317 5.13 -9.03 6.41
C SER A 317 5.20 -8.85 7.93
N ASN A 318 4.13 -8.35 8.53
CA ASN A 318 4.10 -8.05 9.97
C ASN A 318 5.28 -7.17 10.43
N ALA A 319 5.63 -6.15 9.63
CA ALA A 319 6.75 -5.25 9.87
C ALA A 319 6.34 -3.86 10.39
N ASN A 320 5.08 -3.70 10.79
CA ASN A 320 4.50 -2.45 11.31
C ASN A 320 4.47 -1.27 10.31
N MET A 321 4.31 -1.59 9.02
CA MET A 321 3.97 -0.58 8.01
C MET A 321 2.62 0.06 8.34
N CYS A 322 2.56 1.40 8.31
CA CYS A 322 1.38 2.19 8.66
C CYS A 322 0.95 3.08 7.47
N ARG A 323 -0.16 3.80 7.65
CA ARG A 323 -0.69 4.72 6.63
C ARG A 323 0.26 5.85 6.22
N ALA A 324 1.25 6.20 7.05
CA ALA A 324 2.13 7.34 6.80
C ALA A 324 3.18 7.03 5.72
N GLU A 325 3.57 5.76 5.60
CA GLU A 325 4.60 5.30 4.68
C GLU A 325 4.05 4.99 3.27
N ALA A 326 2.73 4.76 3.15
CA ALA A 326 2.09 4.35 1.90
C ALA A 326 2.20 5.36 0.75
N PRO A 327 2.02 6.69 0.95
CA PRO A 327 2.15 7.65 -0.15
C PRO A 327 3.56 7.68 -0.75
N VAL A 328 4.59 7.55 0.11
CA VAL A 328 5.99 7.53 -0.32
C VAL A 328 6.29 6.28 -1.12
N LEU A 329 5.81 5.12 -0.67
CA LEU A 329 5.94 3.87 -1.41
C LEU A 329 5.18 3.90 -2.74
N ALA A 330 3.97 4.47 -2.75
CA ALA A 330 3.17 4.62 -3.97
C ALA A 330 3.94 5.45 -5.02
N GLU A 331 4.55 6.56 -4.62
CA GLU A 331 5.37 7.37 -5.53
C GLU A 331 6.60 6.62 -6.05
N ALA A 332 7.22 5.78 -5.24
CA ALA A 332 8.30 4.89 -5.70
C ALA A 332 7.80 3.86 -6.73
N LEU A 333 6.65 3.22 -6.47
CA LEU A 333 6.06 2.21 -7.36
C LEU A 333 5.59 2.77 -8.71
N ARG A 334 5.34 4.08 -8.83
CA ARG A 334 5.04 4.72 -10.12
C ARG A 334 6.21 4.67 -11.11
N VAL A 335 7.44 4.60 -10.59
CA VAL A 335 8.67 4.70 -11.39
C VAL A 335 9.48 3.40 -11.36
N ASN A 336 9.41 2.64 -10.27
CA ASN A 336 10.21 1.42 -10.13
C ASN A 336 9.81 0.36 -11.17
N THR A 337 10.81 -0.19 -11.86
CA THR A 337 10.64 -1.23 -12.90
C THR A 337 11.46 -2.50 -12.61
N THR A 338 11.93 -2.67 -11.38
CA THR A 338 12.87 -3.75 -11.01
C THR A 338 12.27 -4.72 -10.01
N LEU A 339 11.38 -4.25 -9.14
CA LEU A 339 10.75 -5.08 -8.12
C LEU A 339 9.84 -6.16 -8.75
N LEU A 340 10.04 -7.41 -8.34
CA LEU A 340 9.29 -8.60 -8.76
C LEU A 340 8.33 -9.07 -7.66
N GLU A 341 8.70 -8.97 -6.39
CA GLU A 341 7.84 -9.35 -5.25
C GLU A 341 7.76 -8.22 -4.22
N LEU A 342 6.51 -7.87 -3.86
CA LEU A 342 6.19 -6.94 -2.78
C LEU A 342 5.18 -7.59 -1.84
N ASN A 343 5.62 -7.91 -0.62
CA ASN A 343 4.77 -8.46 0.42
C ASN A 343 4.58 -7.46 1.57
N LEU A 344 3.34 -7.00 1.76
CA LEU A 344 2.91 -6.08 2.81
C LEU A 344 1.83 -6.70 3.72
N GLU A 345 1.72 -8.03 3.78
CA GLU A 345 0.73 -8.74 4.60
C GLU A 345 0.86 -8.44 6.09
N ALA A 346 -0.24 -8.59 6.83
CA ALA A 346 -0.26 -8.51 8.30
C ALA A 346 0.26 -7.19 8.91
N ASN A 347 0.17 -6.09 8.15
CA ASN A 347 0.56 -4.74 8.59
C ASN A 347 -0.62 -3.92 9.12
N ARG A 348 -0.46 -2.59 9.19
CA ARG A 348 -1.47 -1.62 9.66
C ARG A 348 -1.83 -0.61 8.56
N LEU A 349 -1.87 -1.05 7.30
CA LEU A 349 -2.32 -0.23 6.18
C LEU A 349 -3.86 -0.12 6.20
N ASP A 350 -4.36 1.09 5.95
CA ASP A 350 -5.80 1.35 5.80
C ASP A 350 -6.25 1.25 4.33
N SER A 351 -7.56 1.32 4.08
CA SER A 351 -8.14 1.28 2.73
C SER A 351 -7.56 2.34 1.79
N ASN A 352 -7.31 3.55 2.29
CA ASN A 352 -6.76 4.64 1.48
C ASN A 352 -5.32 4.34 1.05
N ALA A 353 -4.49 3.85 1.98
CA ALA A 353 -3.12 3.45 1.72
C ALA A 353 -3.05 2.35 0.63
N VAL A 354 -3.86 1.30 0.75
CA VAL A 354 -3.88 0.22 -0.27
C VAL A 354 -4.37 0.74 -1.62
N ARG A 355 -5.40 1.61 -1.62
CA ARG A 355 -5.91 2.24 -2.84
C ARG A 355 -4.84 3.08 -3.54
N GLU A 356 -4.06 3.86 -2.80
CA GLU A 356 -2.97 4.66 -3.35
C GLU A 356 -1.88 3.81 -4.01
N LEU A 357 -1.51 2.69 -3.38
CA LEU A 357 -0.56 1.73 -3.95
C LEU A 357 -1.11 1.13 -5.27
N ALA A 358 -2.39 0.76 -5.30
CA ALA A 358 -3.03 0.23 -6.50
C ALA A 358 -3.05 1.25 -7.65
N LEU A 359 -3.38 2.52 -7.36
CA LEU A 359 -3.38 3.60 -8.34
C LEU A 359 -1.98 3.92 -8.86
N ALA A 360 -0.96 3.81 -8.00
CA ALA A 360 0.43 3.96 -8.42
C ALA A 360 0.87 2.86 -9.38
N LEU A 361 0.56 1.60 -9.08
CA LEU A 361 0.85 0.46 -9.96
C LEU A 361 0.06 0.55 -11.27
N HIS A 362 -1.20 1.00 -11.24
CA HIS A 362 -2.01 1.23 -12.44
C HIS A 362 -1.39 2.29 -13.37
N ALA A 363 -0.72 3.30 -12.81
CA ALA A 363 -0.04 4.35 -13.56
C ALA A 363 1.33 3.94 -14.12
N ASN A 364 1.87 2.77 -13.72
CA ASN A 364 3.17 2.29 -14.15
C ASN A 364 3.03 1.08 -15.11
N PRO A 365 3.00 1.29 -16.44
CA PRO A 365 2.94 0.21 -17.41
C PRO A 365 4.26 -0.60 -17.50
N GLY A 366 5.38 -0.04 -17.04
CA GLY A 366 6.70 -0.67 -17.08
C GLY A 366 7.04 -1.51 -15.83
N THR A 367 6.10 -1.65 -14.90
CA THR A 367 6.29 -2.46 -13.70
C THR A 367 6.58 -3.92 -14.06
N LYS A 368 7.54 -4.53 -13.38
CA LYS A 368 7.86 -5.96 -13.50
C LYS A 368 7.29 -6.78 -12.34
N LEU A 369 6.46 -6.17 -11.50
CA LEU A 369 5.93 -6.82 -10.31
C LEU A 369 5.09 -8.04 -10.69
N GLU A 370 5.47 -9.21 -10.17
CA GLU A 370 4.81 -10.49 -10.40
C GLU A 370 3.96 -10.90 -9.20
N HIS A 371 4.44 -10.62 -7.99
CA HIS A 371 3.78 -10.96 -6.74
C HIS A 371 3.49 -9.71 -5.92
N PHE A 372 2.22 -9.44 -5.64
CA PHE A 372 1.79 -8.32 -4.80
C PHE A 372 0.86 -8.83 -3.70
N ARG A 373 1.25 -8.70 -2.42
CA ARG A 373 0.42 -9.15 -1.29
C ARG A 373 0.14 -8.02 -0.30
N VAL A 374 -1.12 -7.80 0.03
CA VAL A 374 -1.61 -6.73 0.94
C VAL A 374 -2.69 -7.21 1.90
N SER A 375 -2.97 -8.52 1.96
CA SER A 375 -4.02 -9.13 2.79
C SER A 375 -3.73 -9.04 4.31
N HIS A 376 -4.77 -9.33 5.10
CA HIS A 376 -4.72 -9.50 6.57
C HIS A 376 -4.23 -8.28 7.37
N GLN A 377 -4.60 -7.06 6.99
CA GLN A 377 -4.21 -5.86 7.75
C GLN A 377 -4.87 -5.84 9.14
N ARG A 378 -4.09 -5.63 10.20
CA ARG A 378 -4.46 -5.80 11.62
C ARG A 378 -5.58 -4.89 12.14
N GLN A 379 -5.88 -3.79 11.45
CA GLN A 379 -6.88 -2.80 11.86
C GLN A 379 -8.00 -2.64 10.84
N MET A 380 -7.97 -3.45 9.79
CA MET A 380 -9.04 -3.53 8.79
C MET A 380 -9.84 -4.81 9.03
N GLY A 381 -11.09 -4.79 8.62
CA GLY A 381 -11.84 -6.04 8.48
C GLY A 381 -11.26 -6.90 7.37
N GLN A 382 -11.98 -7.96 7.00
CA GLN A 382 -11.60 -8.82 5.90
C GLN A 382 -11.47 -8.05 4.57
N PHE A 383 -12.29 -7.02 4.37
CA PHE A 383 -12.39 -6.26 3.13
C PHE A 383 -11.99 -4.79 3.31
N PHE A 384 -11.45 -4.19 2.24
CA PHE A 384 -11.02 -2.79 2.20
C PHE A 384 -12.10 -1.81 1.70
N GLY A 385 -13.25 -2.33 1.28
CA GLY A 385 -14.38 -1.57 0.75
C GLY A 385 -14.26 -1.27 -0.75
N ARG A 386 -15.41 -0.95 -1.35
CA ARG A 386 -15.57 -0.78 -2.82
C ARG A 386 -14.55 0.14 -3.49
N PRO A 387 -14.19 1.32 -2.96
CA PRO A 387 -13.24 2.21 -3.64
C PRO A 387 -11.83 1.62 -3.78
N THR A 388 -11.44 0.76 -2.83
CA THR A 388 -10.15 0.07 -2.88
C THR A 388 -10.20 -1.10 -3.85
N GLU A 389 -11.29 -1.86 -3.82
CA GLU A 389 -11.55 -2.97 -4.75
C GLU A 389 -11.59 -2.49 -6.21
N GLU A 390 -12.24 -1.36 -6.47
CA GLU A 390 -12.24 -0.71 -7.77
C GLU A 390 -10.83 -0.36 -8.26
N ALA A 391 -10.02 0.25 -7.40
CA ALA A 391 -8.65 0.60 -7.76
C ALA A 391 -7.77 -0.63 -8.04
N ILE A 392 -7.92 -1.70 -7.25
CA ILE A 392 -7.23 -2.98 -7.49
C ILE A 392 -7.72 -3.63 -8.79
N GLY A 393 -9.02 -3.60 -9.06
CA GLY A 393 -9.60 -4.11 -10.30
C GLY A 393 -9.06 -3.37 -11.53
N GLN A 394 -9.08 -2.03 -11.51
CA GLN A 394 -8.52 -1.20 -12.59
C GLN A 394 -7.01 -1.41 -12.78
N MET A 395 -6.26 -1.58 -11.68
CA MET A 395 -4.84 -1.93 -11.73
C MET A 395 -4.63 -3.26 -12.47
N MET A 396 -5.37 -4.31 -12.08
CA MET A 396 -5.26 -5.64 -12.68
C MET A 396 -5.72 -5.67 -14.15
N GLU A 397 -6.68 -4.83 -14.55
CA GLU A 397 -7.12 -4.74 -15.94
C GLU A 397 -5.96 -4.41 -16.89
N ARG A 398 -5.14 -3.41 -16.52
CA ARG A 398 -4.01 -2.93 -17.31
C ARG A 398 -2.70 -3.67 -17.05
N ASN A 399 -2.49 -4.16 -15.83
CA ASN A 399 -1.25 -4.84 -15.49
C ASN A 399 -1.20 -6.26 -16.07
N GLU A 400 -0.15 -6.58 -16.81
CA GLU A 400 0.03 -7.88 -17.46
C GLU A 400 1.08 -8.78 -16.79
N THR A 401 1.72 -8.31 -15.70
CA THR A 401 2.85 -8.98 -15.06
C THR A 401 2.49 -9.69 -13.76
N ILE A 402 1.53 -9.17 -13.00
CA ILE A 402 1.13 -9.72 -11.69
C ILE A 402 0.46 -11.07 -11.91
N THR A 403 1.11 -12.14 -11.46
CA THR A 403 0.64 -13.53 -11.52
C THR A 403 0.04 -14.00 -10.20
N LYS A 404 0.43 -13.38 -9.08
CA LYS A 404 -0.10 -13.67 -7.75
C LYS A 404 -0.47 -12.38 -7.02
N LEU A 405 -1.74 -12.26 -6.67
CA LEU A 405 -2.27 -11.14 -5.90
C LEU A 405 -2.82 -11.64 -4.54
N GLY A 406 -2.25 -11.15 -3.45
CA GLY A 406 -2.74 -11.36 -2.09
C GLY A 406 -3.70 -10.24 -1.69
N PHE A 407 -4.95 -10.32 -2.15
CA PHE A 407 -6.02 -9.35 -1.87
C PHE A 407 -7.38 -10.06 -1.81
N GLU A 408 -8.20 -9.72 -0.82
CA GLU A 408 -9.55 -10.28 -0.67
C GLU A 408 -10.58 -9.25 -1.17
N CYS A 409 -11.47 -9.67 -2.07
CA CYS A 409 -12.45 -8.81 -2.74
C CYS A 409 -13.89 -9.30 -2.47
N ASP A 410 -14.74 -8.43 -1.92
CA ASP A 410 -16.15 -8.70 -1.61
C ASP A 410 -17.07 -8.43 -2.81
N ASP A 411 -16.78 -7.41 -3.63
CA ASP A 411 -17.58 -7.14 -4.82
C ASP A 411 -17.36 -8.21 -5.90
N ALA A 412 -18.45 -8.80 -6.39
CA ALA A 412 -18.40 -9.85 -7.40
C ALA A 412 -17.88 -9.37 -8.74
N HIS A 413 -18.19 -8.14 -9.14
CA HIS A 413 -17.72 -7.59 -10.40
C HIS A 413 -16.19 -7.48 -10.41
N TRP A 414 -15.62 -6.88 -9.37
CA TRP A 414 -14.18 -6.69 -9.26
C TRP A 414 -13.43 -8.01 -9.08
N ARG A 415 -13.97 -8.94 -8.30
CA ARG A 415 -13.37 -10.28 -8.14
C ARG A 415 -13.25 -11.01 -9.47
N HIS A 416 -14.32 -11.05 -10.27
CA HIS A 416 -14.28 -11.69 -11.59
C HIS A 416 -13.28 -11.03 -12.55
N LEU A 417 -13.14 -9.70 -12.48
CA LEU A 417 -12.16 -8.97 -13.28
C LEU A 417 -10.74 -9.34 -12.87
N ILE A 418 -10.45 -9.33 -11.56
CA ILE A 418 -9.16 -9.71 -10.99
C ILE A 418 -8.80 -11.14 -11.37
N ASP A 419 -9.72 -12.10 -11.20
CA ASP A 419 -9.49 -13.51 -11.55
C ASP A 419 -9.17 -13.69 -13.04
N ARG A 420 -9.91 -13.00 -13.92
CA ARG A 420 -9.65 -13.03 -15.37
C ARG A 420 -8.27 -12.46 -15.71
N ALA A 421 -7.89 -11.35 -15.07
CA ALA A 421 -6.58 -10.74 -15.26
C ALA A 421 -5.46 -11.67 -14.77
N LEU A 422 -5.61 -12.32 -13.60
CA LEU A 422 -4.65 -13.30 -13.10
C LEU A 422 -4.50 -14.50 -14.04
N LEU A 423 -5.60 -15.02 -14.59
CA LEU A 423 -5.55 -16.11 -15.57
C LEU A 423 -4.82 -15.69 -16.85
N ARG A 424 -5.10 -14.49 -17.38
CA ARG A 424 -4.41 -13.90 -18.53
C ARG A 424 -2.91 -13.77 -18.27
N ASN A 425 -2.54 -13.18 -17.13
CA ASN A 425 -1.14 -12.90 -16.79
C ASN A 425 -0.35 -14.20 -16.54
N ASN A 426 -0.96 -15.20 -15.89
CA ASN A 426 -0.37 -16.54 -15.76
C ASN A 426 -0.19 -17.22 -17.12
N ASP A 427 -1.10 -17.01 -18.08
CA ASP A 427 -0.92 -17.51 -19.44
C ASP A 427 0.25 -16.84 -20.17
N TYR A 428 0.38 -15.51 -20.04
CA TYR A 428 1.55 -14.78 -20.56
C TYR A 428 2.85 -15.27 -19.94
N TRP A 429 2.88 -15.48 -18.63
CA TRP A 429 4.04 -16.04 -17.94
C TRP A 429 4.40 -17.44 -18.47
N ARG A 430 3.41 -18.33 -18.66
CA ARG A 430 3.64 -19.67 -19.24
C ARG A 430 4.21 -19.60 -20.65
N ARG A 431 3.68 -18.72 -21.51
CA ARG A 431 4.18 -18.53 -22.89
C ARG A 431 5.62 -18.01 -22.91
N ARG A 432 5.97 -17.10 -22.01
CA ARG A 432 7.35 -16.59 -21.83
C ARG A 432 8.32 -17.68 -21.36
N GLN A 433 7.86 -18.65 -20.56
CA GLN A 433 8.68 -19.79 -20.12
C GLN A 433 8.82 -20.87 -21.19
N GLN A 434 7.79 -21.07 -22.02
CA GLN A 434 7.79 -22.08 -23.09
C GLN A 434 8.50 -21.61 -24.37
N SER A 435 8.54 -20.30 -24.60
CA SER A 435 9.34 -19.69 -25.67
C SER A 435 10.72 -19.38 -25.07
N PRO A 436 11.77 -20.20 -25.29
CA PRO A 436 13.11 -19.83 -24.84
C PRO A 436 13.41 -18.43 -25.39
N ALA A 437 13.82 -17.51 -24.51
CA ALA A 437 14.15 -16.14 -24.90
C ALA A 437 15.19 -16.21 -26.03
N GLU A 438 14.74 -15.91 -27.25
CA GLU A 438 15.64 -15.80 -28.38
C GLU A 438 16.46 -14.53 -28.20
N PRO A 439 17.78 -14.56 -28.49
CA PRO A 439 18.64 -13.39 -28.37
C PRO A 439 18.09 -12.22 -29.20
N ASP A 440 18.23 -10.99 -28.69
CA ASP A 440 17.69 -9.72 -29.22
C ASP A 440 18.04 -9.39 -30.69
N ASP A 441 18.88 -10.21 -31.36
CA ASP A 441 19.32 -10.05 -32.76
C ASP A 441 18.41 -10.74 -33.80
N VAL A 442 17.32 -11.43 -33.39
CA VAL A 442 16.44 -12.12 -34.35
C VAL A 442 15.32 -11.19 -34.85
N PRO A 443 15.17 -10.97 -36.18
CA PRO A 443 14.12 -10.12 -36.72
C PRO A 443 12.71 -10.64 -36.38
N PRO A 444 11.73 -9.74 -36.15
CA PRO A 444 10.38 -10.11 -35.78
C PRO A 444 9.74 -11.03 -36.82
N ALA A 445 9.09 -12.10 -36.35
CA ALA A 445 8.49 -13.10 -37.20
C ALA A 445 7.20 -12.60 -37.88
N GLU A 446 7.14 -12.67 -39.20
CA GLU A 446 5.91 -12.46 -39.96
C GLU A 446 5.09 -13.77 -39.99
N GLU A 447 3.82 -13.73 -39.59
CA GLU A 447 2.96 -14.92 -39.62
C GLU A 447 2.21 -15.05 -40.95
N LYS A 448 2.27 -16.24 -41.57
CA LYS A 448 1.57 -16.58 -42.82
C LYS A 448 0.81 -17.90 -42.71
N THR A 449 -0.11 -18.16 -43.64
CA THR A 449 -0.83 -19.44 -43.69
C THR A 449 0.01 -20.51 -44.38
N LEU A 450 -0.05 -21.75 -43.88
CA LEU A 450 0.63 -22.90 -44.46
C LEU A 450 -0.34 -23.75 -45.28
N SER A 451 -0.02 -24.07 -46.53
CA SER A 451 -0.79 -25.02 -47.34
C SER A 451 0.02 -26.23 -47.79
N HIS A 452 1.27 -26.01 -48.23
CA HIS A 452 2.11 -27.06 -48.79
C HIS A 452 3.60 -26.79 -48.56
N VAL A 453 4.39 -27.86 -48.39
CA VAL A 453 5.84 -27.80 -48.18
C VAL A 453 6.56 -28.65 -49.23
N LEU A 454 7.56 -28.06 -49.88
CA LEU A 454 8.45 -28.71 -50.83
C LEU A 454 9.89 -28.70 -50.28
N LEU A 455 10.43 -29.89 -50.01
CA LEU A 455 11.84 -30.03 -49.64
C LEU A 455 12.73 -29.98 -50.89
N GLN A 456 13.64 -29.00 -50.97
CA GLN A 456 14.49 -28.83 -52.15
C GLN A 456 15.81 -29.59 -52.07
N ALA A 457 16.59 -29.38 -51.00
CA ALA A 457 17.93 -29.95 -50.88
C ALA A 457 17.93 -31.19 -49.97
N PRO A 458 18.39 -32.36 -50.44
CA PRO A 458 18.53 -33.54 -49.59
C PRO A 458 19.66 -33.39 -48.55
N PRO A 459 19.66 -34.18 -47.47
CA PRO A 459 20.75 -34.28 -46.53
C PRO A 459 22.05 -34.76 -47.18
N THR A 460 23.18 -34.37 -46.59
CA THR A 460 24.53 -34.81 -47.02
C THR A 460 24.83 -36.26 -46.61
N ASP A 461 24.13 -36.79 -45.62
CA ASP A 461 24.22 -38.19 -45.21
C ASP A 461 23.61 -39.13 -46.26
N ALA A 462 23.92 -40.42 -46.20
CA ALA A 462 23.31 -41.39 -47.10
C ALA A 462 21.80 -41.54 -46.81
N GLY A 463 20.97 -41.69 -47.86
CA GLY A 463 19.51 -41.86 -47.74
C GLY A 463 19.02 -43.02 -46.87
N ARG A 464 19.92 -43.92 -46.47
CA ARG A 464 19.67 -45.02 -45.54
C ARG A 464 19.67 -44.57 -44.06
N ALA A 465 20.20 -43.39 -43.73
CA ALA A 465 20.28 -42.92 -42.35
C ALA A 465 18.92 -42.47 -41.78
N LEU A 466 17.97 -42.04 -42.63
CA LEU A 466 16.64 -41.59 -42.18
C LEU A 466 15.67 -42.72 -41.88
N PHE A 467 15.96 -43.94 -42.32
CA PHE A 467 15.07 -45.08 -42.21
C PHE A 467 15.81 -46.25 -41.55
N PRO A 468 15.39 -46.73 -40.37
CA PRO A 468 16.06 -47.83 -39.68
C PRO A 468 16.22 -49.05 -40.58
N GLU A 469 17.45 -49.53 -40.76
CA GLU A 469 17.71 -50.76 -41.53
C GLU A 469 17.06 -51.96 -40.81
N GLY A 470 16.05 -52.56 -41.43
CA GLY A 470 15.35 -53.75 -40.91
C GLY A 470 13.83 -53.71 -41.01
N SER A 471 13.21 -52.55 -41.28
CA SER A 471 11.76 -52.45 -41.43
C SER A 471 11.34 -52.48 -42.91
N ASP A 472 10.71 -53.58 -43.32
CA ASP A 472 10.18 -53.77 -44.68
C ASP A 472 9.22 -52.66 -45.13
N HIS A 473 8.48 -52.06 -44.20
CA HIS A 473 7.51 -51.00 -44.49
C HIS A 473 8.18 -49.66 -44.84
N HIS A 474 9.29 -49.33 -44.18
CA HIS A 474 10.06 -48.12 -44.49
C HIS A 474 10.70 -48.19 -45.89
N ALA A 475 11.10 -49.40 -46.31
CA ALA A 475 11.61 -49.62 -47.67
C ALA A 475 10.54 -49.34 -48.74
N VAL A 476 9.29 -49.80 -48.52
CA VAL A 476 8.16 -49.52 -49.42
C VAL A 476 7.87 -48.02 -49.50
N LEU A 477 7.88 -47.32 -48.37
CA LEU A 477 7.60 -45.89 -48.33
C LEU A 477 8.71 -45.06 -49.00
N ARG A 478 9.98 -45.48 -48.83
CA ARG A 478 11.11 -44.89 -49.56
C ARG A 478 10.97 -45.06 -51.07
N MET A 479 10.58 -46.25 -51.55
CA MET A 479 10.35 -46.50 -52.97
C MET A 479 9.21 -45.64 -53.51
N TYR A 480 8.09 -45.54 -52.77
CA TYR A 480 6.97 -44.67 -53.14
C TYR A 480 7.42 -43.22 -53.33
N LEU A 481 8.19 -42.69 -52.38
CA LEU A 481 8.70 -41.32 -52.44
C LEU A 481 9.63 -41.11 -53.64
N SER A 482 10.51 -42.08 -53.95
CA SER A 482 11.40 -42.00 -55.10
C SER A 482 10.66 -41.97 -56.45
N GLU A 483 9.48 -42.61 -56.55
CA GLU A 483 8.70 -42.66 -57.79
C GLU A 483 7.71 -41.49 -57.92
N ILE A 484 7.03 -41.11 -56.82
CA ILE A 484 5.86 -40.20 -56.85
C ILE A 484 6.21 -38.80 -56.32
N SER A 485 7.33 -38.66 -55.60
CA SER A 485 7.83 -37.38 -55.05
C SER A 485 6.85 -36.63 -54.13
N LYS A 486 5.83 -37.32 -53.60
CA LYS A 486 4.83 -36.79 -52.66
C LYS A 486 4.60 -37.78 -51.52
N LEU A 487 4.27 -37.31 -50.33
CA LEU A 487 3.87 -38.21 -49.25
C LEU A 487 2.54 -38.92 -49.59
N PRO A 488 2.45 -40.25 -49.41
CA PRO A 488 1.23 -41.00 -49.69
C PRO A 488 0.16 -40.74 -48.65
N THR A 489 -1.12 -40.84 -49.05
CA THR A 489 -2.21 -41.09 -48.10
C THR A 489 -2.17 -42.55 -47.62
N THR A 490 -2.84 -42.85 -46.51
CA THR A 490 -2.92 -44.22 -45.96
C THR A 490 -3.37 -45.23 -47.02
N SER A 491 -4.42 -44.91 -47.79
CA SER A 491 -4.91 -45.78 -48.86
C SER A 491 -3.91 -45.96 -50.00
N GLN A 492 -3.21 -44.89 -50.42
CA GLN A 492 -2.20 -44.95 -51.48
C GLN A 492 -1.02 -45.84 -51.09
N LEU A 493 -0.55 -45.69 -49.85
CA LEU A 493 0.54 -46.52 -49.32
C LEU A 493 0.14 -48.00 -49.28
N GLN A 494 -1.07 -48.32 -48.82
CA GLN A 494 -1.56 -49.70 -48.78
C GLN A 494 -1.66 -50.35 -50.16
N SER A 495 -2.18 -49.62 -51.15
CA SER A 495 -2.27 -50.10 -52.53
C SER A 495 -0.89 -50.36 -53.14
N PHE A 496 0.06 -49.43 -52.92
CA PHE A 496 1.43 -49.56 -53.42
C PHE A 496 2.18 -50.72 -52.75
N ALA A 497 2.07 -50.83 -51.43
CA ALA A 497 2.61 -51.91 -50.61
C ALA A 497 2.11 -53.30 -51.06
N LYS A 498 0.81 -53.40 -51.39
CA LYS A 498 0.21 -54.63 -51.90
C LYS A 498 0.78 -55.04 -53.27
N ASN A 499 1.01 -54.07 -54.17
CA ASN A 499 1.60 -54.32 -55.48
C ASN A 499 3.07 -54.77 -55.40
N MET A 500 3.79 -54.33 -54.37
CA MET A 500 5.18 -54.73 -54.11
C MET A 500 5.32 -56.06 -53.33
N GLY A 501 4.21 -56.73 -53.01
CA GLY A 501 4.22 -57.99 -52.27
C GLY A 501 4.53 -57.85 -50.77
N LYS A 502 4.50 -56.62 -50.23
CA LYS A 502 4.78 -56.30 -48.81
C LYS A 502 3.64 -55.48 -48.22
N PRO A 503 2.47 -56.07 -47.90
CA PRO A 503 1.28 -55.31 -47.51
C PRO A 503 1.44 -54.63 -46.14
N VAL A 504 1.08 -53.34 -46.06
CA VAL A 504 1.06 -52.55 -44.82
C VAL A 504 -0.36 -52.53 -44.25
N SER A 505 -0.51 -52.80 -42.95
CA SER A 505 -1.82 -52.76 -42.27
C SER A 505 -2.33 -51.32 -42.11
N TYR A 506 -3.65 -51.14 -42.02
CA TYR A 506 -4.25 -49.81 -41.87
C TYR A 506 -3.78 -49.10 -40.59
N GLN A 507 -3.64 -49.85 -39.49
CA GLN A 507 -3.16 -49.34 -38.21
C GLN A 507 -1.67 -48.94 -38.25
N ALA A 508 -0.87 -49.56 -39.11
CA ALA A 508 0.55 -49.24 -39.25
C ALA A 508 0.84 -48.11 -40.25
N ALA A 509 -0.05 -47.86 -41.22
CA ALA A 509 0.20 -46.90 -42.29
C ALA A 509 0.28 -45.44 -41.80
N ALA A 510 -0.66 -44.99 -40.96
CA ALA A 510 -0.69 -43.59 -40.49
C ALA A 510 0.50 -43.22 -39.58
N PRO A 511 0.88 -44.04 -38.57
CA PRO A 511 2.09 -43.80 -37.77
C PRO A 511 3.36 -43.75 -38.62
N LEU A 512 3.48 -44.66 -39.60
CA LEU A 512 4.64 -44.73 -40.49
C LEU A 512 4.79 -43.47 -41.37
N ILE A 513 3.67 -42.97 -41.92
CA ILE A 513 3.68 -41.72 -42.70
C ILE A 513 4.11 -40.55 -41.81
N ARG A 514 3.60 -40.47 -40.58
CA ARG A 514 3.95 -39.42 -39.62
C ARG A 514 5.42 -39.46 -39.21
N GLU A 515 5.95 -40.64 -38.92
CA GLU A 515 7.36 -40.86 -38.58
C GLU A 515 8.28 -40.45 -39.73
N CYS A 516 7.95 -40.87 -40.96
CA CYS A 516 8.71 -40.48 -42.15
C CYS A 516 8.71 -38.98 -42.36
N ARG A 517 7.54 -38.33 -42.28
CA ARG A 517 7.40 -36.88 -42.45
C ARG A 517 8.24 -36.11 -41.44
N SER A 518 8.15 -36.50 -40.16
CA SER A 518 8.90 -35.88 -39.06
C SER A 518 10.42 -36.02 -39.30
N SER A 519 10.86 -37.23 -39.65
CA SER A 519 12.27 -37.51 -39.94
C SER A 519 12.79 -36.70 -41.14
N MET A 520 11.97 -36.54 -42.19
CA MET A 520 12.35 -35.75 -43.37
C MET A 520 12.43 -34.25 -43.06
N LEU A 521 11.51 -33.72 -42.24
CA LEU A 521 11.55 -32.33 -41.79
C LEU A 521 12.75 -32.06 -40.88
N ASP A 522 13.03 -32.96 -39.95
CA ASP A 522 14.22 -32.89 -39.08
C ASP A 522 15.51 -32.92 -39.90
N ALA A 523 15.59 -33.79 -40.91
CA ALA A 523 16.71 -33.84 -41.83
C ALA A 523 16.86 -32.58 -42.70
N SER A 524 15.78 -31.84 -42.89
CA SER A 524 15.75 -30.62 -43.70
C SER A 524 16.04 -29.36 -42.89
N ARG A 525 16.19 -29.44 -41.56
CA ARG A 525 16.63 -28.30 -40.75
C ARG A 525 17.97 -27.78 -41.25
N GLY A 526 18.09 -26.46 -41.38
CA GLY A 526 19.24 -25.77 -41.94
C GLY A 526 19.35 -25.83 -43.47
N ARG A 527 18.35 -26.36 -44.18
CA ARG A 527 18.34 -26.49 -45.66
C ARG A 527 17.22 -25.70 -46.30
N THR A 528 17.37 -25.43 -47.60
CA THR A 528 16.39 -24.68 -48.39
C THR A 528 15.11 -25.50 -48.61
N VAL A 529 13.98 -24.88 -48.31
CA VAL A 529 12.62 -25.38 -48.53
C VAL A 529 11.79 -24.32 -49.26
N VAL A 530 10.75 -24.78 -49.95
CA VAL A 530 9.71 -23.90 -50.50
C VAL A 530 8.41 -24.16 -49.78
N VAL A 531 7.86 -23.13 -49.17
CA VAL A 531 6.56 -23.17 -48.51
C VAL A 531 5.55 -22.43 -49.37
N ILE A 532 4.38 -23.03 -49.55
CA ILE A 532 3.26 -22.46 -50.29
C ILE A 532 2.21 -22.05 -49.27
N ASP A 533 1.71 -20.83 -49.40
CA ASP A 533 0.61 -20.33 -48.56
C ASP A 533 -0.77 -20.78 -49.08
N ALA A 534 -1.83 -20.44 -48.35
CA ALA A 534 -3.20 -20.77 -48.77
C ALA A 534 -3.65 -20.07 -50.08
N PHE A 535 -2.93 -19.02 -50.50
CA PHE A 535 -3.19 -18.27 -51.72
C PHE A 535 -2.34 -18.74 -52.91
N GLY A 536 -1.51 -19.77 -52.72
CA GLY A 536 -0.62 -20.30 -53.76
C GLY A 536 0.67 -19.50 -53.96
N LYS A 537 1.00 -18.56 -53.06
CA LYS A 537 2.26 -17.82 -53.12
C LYS A 537 3.39 -18.70 -52.56
N HIS A 538 4.47 -18.78 -53.31
CA HIS A 538 5.67 -19.51 -52.92
C HIS A 538 6.60 -18.60 -52.12
N ALA A 539 7.10 -19.10 -51.00
CA ALA A 539 8.18 -18.52 -50.21
C ALA A 539 9.34 -19.51 -50.15
N THR A 540 10.51 -19.09 -50.59
CA THR A 540 11.74 -19.88 -50.55
C THR A 540 12.60 -19.40 -49.39
N GLY A 541 13.18 -20.32 -48.64
CA GLY A 541 14.09 -19.98 -47.56
C GLY A 541 14.64 -21.19 -46.82
N VAL A 542 15.42 -20.96 -45.78
CA VAL A 542 16.04 -21.99 -44.95
C VAL A 542 15.11 -22.41 -43.83
N LEU A 543 14.79 -23.71 -43.73
CA LEU A 543 14.01 -24.26 -42.64
C LEU A 543 14.82 -24.18 -41.34
N ARG A 544 14.32 -23.46 -40.33
CA ARG A 544 14.95 -23.39 -39.01
C ARG A 544 14.35 -24.40 -38.06
N ASP A 545 13.04 -24.33 -37.91
CA ASP A 545 12.32 -25.19 -36.99
C ASP A 545 10.91 -25.54 -37.50
N TRP A 546 10.33 -26.58 -36.92
CA TRP A 546 8.98 -27.02 -37.20
C TRP A 546 8.35 -27.65 -35.96
N SER A 547 7.03 -27.55 -35.84
CA SER A 547 6.27 -28.21 -34.78
C SER A 547 4.89 -28.68 -35.25
N GLU A 548 4.45 -29.80 -34.67
CA GLU A 548 3.12 -30.40 -34.86
C GLU A 548 2.52 -30.72 -33.49
N ALA A 549 1.46 -30.00 -33.09
CA ALA A 549 0.73 -30.26 -31.84
C ALA A 549 -0.78 -30.14 -32.07
N ASN A 550 -1.54 -31.21 -31.78
CA ASN A 550 -3.02 -31.22 -31.91
C ASN A 550 -3.53 -30.70 -33.27
N GLU A 551 -2.96 -31.18 -34.38
CA GLU A 551 -3.27 -30.74 -35.76
C GLU A 551 -2.88 -29.28 -36.09
N HIS A 552 -2.30 -28.56 -35.14
CA HIS A 552 -1.66 -27.27 -35.39
C HIS A 552 -0.23 -27.47 -35.86
N TRP A 553 0.04 -26.92 -37.04
CA TRP A 553 1.32 -26.94 -37.70
C TRP A 553 1.95 -25.56 -37.64
N ALA A 554 3.24 -25.52 -37.33
CA ALA A 554 4.06 -24.32 -37.51
C ALA A 554 5.38 -24.69 -38.16
N ILE A 555 5.75 -23.97 -39.22
CA ILE A 555 7.03 -24.12 -39.91
C ILE A 555 7.71 -22.77 -39.96
N GLU A 556 8.90 -22.68 -39.37
CA GLU A 556 9.72 -21.48 -39.36
C GLU A 556 10.73 -21.51 -40.50
N VAL A 557 10.66 -20.51 -41.38
CA VAL A 557 11.54 -20.36 -42.52
C VAL A 557 12.17 -18.97 -42.51
N TRP A 558 13.47 -18.92 -42.76
CA TRP A 558 14.20 -17.67 -42.97
C TRP A 558 14.35 -17.46 -44.47
N THR A 559 13.72 -16.41 -44.99
CA THR A 559 13.78 -16.09 -46.42
C THR A 559 15.17 -15.56 -46.81
N ASP A 560 15.45 -15.53 -48.11
CA ASP A 560 16.70 -14.98 -48.66
C ASP A 560 16.90 -13.48 -48.30
N GLU A 561 15.82 -12.77 -47.99
CA GLU A 561 15.82 -11.38 -47.50
C GLU A 561 16.11 -11.26 -45.99
N GLN A 562 16.53 -12.34 -45.34
CA GLN A 562 16.70 -12.47 -43.88
C GLN A 562 15.43 -12.15 -43.07
N GLN A 563 14.26 -12.28 -43.67
CA GLN A 563 12.99 -12.16 -42.94
C GLN A 563 12.64 -13.50 -42.30
N ARG A 564 12.32 -13.46 -41.02
CA ARG A 564 11.78 -14.60 -40.29
C ARG A 564 10.28 -14.72 -40.58
N VAL A 565 9.86 -15.86 -41.12
CA VAL A 565 8.44 -16.11 -41.44
C VAL A 565 7.99 -17.41 -40.78
N ILE A 566 6.89 -17.35 -40.03
CA ILE A 566 6.26 -18.52 -39.40
C ILE A 566 4.98 -18.86 -40.15
N PHE A 567 4.96 -20.01 -40.81
CA PHE A 567 3.80 -20.51 -41.53
C PHE A 567 2.95 -21.42 -40.64
N ARG A 568 1.67 -21.10 -40.44
CA ARG A 568 0.75 -21.86 -39.58
C ARG A 568 -0.40 -22.50 -40.35
N ALA A 569 -0.77 -23.73 -39.98
CA ALA A 569 -1.99 -24.40 -40.44
C ALA A 569 -2.72 -25.12 -39.30
N SER A 570 -4.04 -25.25 -39.46
CA SER A 570 -4.93 -26.02 -38.58
C SER A 570 -5.30 -27.39 -39.15
N LYS A 571 -4.65 -27.80 -40.25
CA LYS A 571 -4.79 -29.10 -40.90
C LYS A 571 -3.44 -29.55 -41.42
N GLU A 572 -3.32 -30.85 -41.70
CA GLU A 572 -2.11 -31.41 -42.29
C GLU A 572 -1.77 -30.72 -43.63
N PRO A 573 -0.58 -30.11 -43.77
CA PRO A 573 -0.16 -29.49 -45.00
C PRO A 573 0.23 -30.55 -46.04
N GLY A 574 0.07 -30.22 -47.32
CA GLY A 574 0.60 -31.06 -48.39
C GLY A 574 2.13 -31.11 -48.34
N PHE A 575 2.71 -32.24 -48.72
CA PHE A 575 4.16 -32.44 -48.66
C PHE A 575 4.69 -33.07 -49.93
N SER A 576 5.76 -32.50 -50.47
CA SER A 576 6.47 -33.01 -51.64
C SER A 576 7.97 -32.88 -51.50
N ILE A 577 8.69 -33.65 -52.31
CA ILE A 577 10.14 -33.61 -52.40
C ILE A 577 10.59 -33.24 -53.81
N SER A 578 11.78 -32.66 -53.93
CA SER A 578 12.41 -32.38 -55.22
C SER A 578 12.91 -33.66 -55.91
N ASN A 579 13.23 -33.56 -57.21
CA ASN A 579 13.87 -34.65 -57.94
C ASN A 579 15.21 -35.06 -57.31
N ALA A 580 15.97 -34.10 -56.78
CA ALA A 580 17.23 -34.39 -56.08
C ALA A 580 17.00 -35.25 -54.83
N TRP A 581 15.94 -34.97 -54.07
CA TRP A 581 15.52 -35.81 -52.95
C TRP A 581 15.07 -37.21 -53.41
N ALA A 582 14.29 -37.30 -54.49
CA ALA A 582 13.82 -38.58 -55.03
C ALA A 582 14.99 -39.47 -55.51
N GLU A 583 15.96 -38.89 -56.22
CA GLU A 583 17.20 -39.56 -56.62
C GLU A 583 18.05 -39.96 -55.41
N TRP A 584 18.17 -39.08 -54.41
CA TRP A 584 18.91 -39.37 -53.18
C TRP A 584 18.30 -40.56 -52.41
N LEU A 585 16.97 -40.63 -52.31
CA LEU A 585 16.26 -41.76 -51.72
C LEU A 585 16.43 -43.07 -52.52
N GLY A 586 16.50 -42.98 -53.86
CA GLY A 586 16.68 -44.13 -54.75
C GLY A 586 18.13 -44.63 -54.89
N SER A 587 19.11 -43.74 -54.75
CA SER A 587 20.55 -44.01 -54.97
C SER A 587 21.18 -44.95 -53.94
N GLY A 588 20.53 -45.18 -52.79
CA GLY A 588 20.90 -46.22 -51.83
C GLY A 588 20.58 -47.66 -52.26
N GLY A 589 20.25 -47.89 -53.54
CA GLY A 589 19.84 -49.17 -54.12
C GLY A 589 20.76 -49.75 -55.21
N LYS A 590 21.99 -49.25 -55.37
CA LYS A 590 23.04 -49.96 -56.12
C LYS A 590 24.10 -50.52 -55.17
#